data_AF-A0A9Q4L0F2-F1
#
_entry.id   AF-A0A9Q4L0F2-F1
#
_cell.length_a   1.000
_cell.length_b   1.000
_cell.length_c   1.000
_cell.angle_alpha   90.00
_cell.angle_beta   90.00
_cell.angle_gamma   90.00
#
_symmetry.space_group_name_H-M   'P 1'
#
loop_
_entity.id
_entity.type
_entity.pdbx_description
1 polymer ?
#
loop_
_entity_poly.entity_id
_entity_poly.type
_entity_poly.pdbx_seq_one_letter_code
_entity_poly.pdbx_strand_id
1 'polypeptide(L)'
;MTGLGALGGAEAVAADDVDIPLSARGDGWEVGVSAEQYDTSDQQGARLEDVYSGDRSNIVVDALDTVVYDGSVTRNTRADASSSEVNVTTSYVAEAYMSTTVPVADGTVDLYQMVLAAEDRPAILLESEATIDASGEFTFYTIATPTIGSDDGADNEAWLTDHDGYDVIVATHDGQYVAFAQRQDWRKEFDGQRIGTVDGETAWDDIYTDNDGWIDSNESNRGRIDVGVGLYGGDVDSLSWLTGIGIGGSEDAAVSNAVSVVDSGYESEREKYIPWS
;
A
#
# COMPACT_ATOMS: atom_id res chain seq x y z
N MET A 1 9.97 -26.78 -29.64
CA MET A 1 10.28 -26.49 -28.23
C MET A 1 11.38 -25.45 -28.22
N THR A 2 10.98 -24.20 -28.31
CA THR A 2 11.84 -23.01 -28.19
C THR A 2 11.88 -22.65 -26.71
N GLY A 3 13.09 -22.60 -26.16
CA GLY A 3 13.32 -22.34 -24.74
C GLY A 3 12.98 -20.90 -24.38
N LEU A 4 12.33 -20.75 -23.22
CA LEU A 4 12.16 -19.49 -22.53
C LEU A 4 13.53 -18.87 -22.26
N GLY A 5 13.72 -17.64 -22.72
CA GLY A 5 14.88 -16.83 -22.41
C GLY A 5 14.89 -16.52 -20.92
N ALA A 6 16.06 -16.65 -20.30
CA ALA A 6 16.31 -16.22 -18.94
C ALA A 6 15.97 -14.73 -18.81
N LEU A 7 15.03 -14.42 -17.92
CA LEU A 7 14.84 -13.07 -17.38
C LEU A 7 16.16 -12.70 -16.69
N GLY A 8 16.69 -11.53 -17.03
CA GLY A 8 17.93 -11.02 -16.47
C GLY A 8 17.82 -10.94 -14.95
N GLY A 9 18.82 -11.46 -14.25
CA GLY A 9 18.88 -11.36 -12.79
C GLY A 9 18.89 -9.89 -12.38
N ALA A 10 17.99 -9.52 -11.48
CA ALA A 10 18.10 -8.29 -10.71
C ALA A 10 19.48 -8.29 -10.03
N GLU A 11 20.26 -7.23 -10.22
CA GLU A 11 21.46 -7.03 -9.42
C GLU A 11 21.01 -6.50 -8.05
N ALA A 12 21.09 -7.34 -7.03
CA ALA A 12 20.87 -6.91 -5.65
C ALA A 12 21.87 -5.80 -5.31
N VAL A 13 21.36 -4.59 -5.09
CA VAL A 13 22.16 -3.48 -4.58
C VAL A 13 22.26 -3.67 -3.07
N ALA A 14 23.34 -4.28 -2.61
CA ALA A 14 23.69 -4.26 -1.20
C ALA A 14 24.08 -2.82 -0.81
N ALA A 15 23.11 -2.04 -0.36
CA ALA A 15 23.32 -0.74 0.26
C ALA A 15 22.58 -0.71 1.59
N ASP A 16 23.19 -0.05 2.59
CA ASP A 16 22.47 0.61 3.66
C ASP A 16 21.30 1.40 3.03
N ASP A 17 20.08 1.24 3.54
CA ASP A 17 18.80 1.83 3.11
C ASP A 17 18.61 2.12 1.59
N VAL A 18 17.63 1.46 0.97
CA VAL A 18 17.31 1.64 -0.46
C VAL A 18 16.08 2.55 -0.60
N ASP A 19 16.15 3.61 -1.41
CA ASP A 19 15.00 4.44 -1.85
C ASP A 19 14.90 4.33 -3.39
N ILE A 20 13.80 3.75 -3.88
CA ILE A 20 13.46 3.69 -5.30
C ILE A 20 12.26 4.60 -5.58
N PRO A 21 12.49 5.83 -6.10
CA PRO A 21 11.40 6.69 -6.51
C PRO A 21 10.79 6.24 -7.83
N LEU A 22 9.47 6.14 -7.86
CA LEU A 22 8.66 5.84 -9.03
C LEU A 22 7.76 7.03 -9.33
N SER A 23 7.59 7.36 -10.61
CA SER A 23 6.64 8.40 -10.99
C SER A 23 6.06 8.22 -12.37
N ALA A 24 4.84 8.74 -12.53
CA ALA A 24 4.12 8.85 -13.78
C ALA A 24 3.59 10.26 -13.93
N ARG A 25 3.44 10.71 -15.19
CA ARG A 25 2.93 12.05 -15.48
C ARG A 25 2.16 12.06 -16.79
N GLY A 26 1.18 12.93 -16.85
CA GLY A 26 0.41 13.23 -18.04
C GLY A 26 0.18 14.72 -18.20
N ASP A 27 -0.80 15.08 -19.03
CA ASP A 27 -1.15 16.47 -19.26
C ASP A 27 -1.76 17.10 -18.00
N GLY A 28 -0.93 17.85 -17.25
CA GLY A 28 -1.36 18.63 -16.10
C GLY A 28 -1.37 17.89 -14.76
N TRP A 29 -0.78 16.69 -14.69
CA TRP A 29 -0.61 15.93 -13.44
C TRP A 29 0.71 15.17 -13.43
N GLU A 30 1.21 14.93 -12.22
CA GLU A 30 2.31 14.01 -11.91
C GLU A 30 1.97 13.35 -10.57
N VAL A 31 2.29 12.06 -10.44
CA VAL A 31 2.19 11.32 -9.18
C VAL A 31 3.46 10.48 -9.05
N GLY A 32 3.86 10.23 -7.81
CA GLY A 32 4.90 9.26 -7.55
C GLY A 32 4.84 8.73 -6.12
N VAL A 33 5.75 7.81 -5.84
CA VAL A 33 5.89 7.09 -4.58
C VAL A 33 7.33 6.57 -4.48
N SER A 34 7.84 6.41 -3.28
CA SER A 34 9.13 5.78 -3.01
C SER A 34 8.90 4.38 -2.45
N ALA A 35 9.59 3.38 -2.98
CA ALA A 35 9.69 2.06 -2.35
C ALA A 35 10.97 2.02 -1.52
N GLU A 36 10.84 1.76 -0.22
CA GLU A 36 11.96 1.89 0.73
C GLU A 36 12.31 0.58 1.41
N GLN A 37 13.61 0.30 1.50
CA GLN A 37 14.19 -0.80 2.26
C GLN A 37 14.93 -0.25 3.49
N TYR A 38 14.71 -0.89 4.62
CA TYR A 38 15.41 -0.61 5.87
C TYR A 38 16.30 -1.79 6.22
N ASP A 39 17.59 -1.55 6.49
CA ASP A 39 18.52 -2.58 7.00
C ASP A 39 19.38 -2.01 8.14
N THR A 40 18.70 -1.74 9.26
CA THR A 40 19.27 -1.15 10.47
C THR A 40 19.18 -2.12 11.65
N SER A 41 19.76 -1.74 12.81
CA SER A 41 19.63 -2.55 14.03
C SER A 41 18.20 -2.67 14.54
N ASP A 42 17.34 -1.74 14.16
CA ASP A 42 16.00 -1.57 14.73
C ASP A 42 14.90 -1.94 13.72
N GLN A 43 15.22 -2.01 12.42
CA GLN A 43 14.28 -2.22 11.31
C GLN A 43 14.99 -2.94 10.16
N GLN A 44 14.39 -4.01 9.64
CA GLN A 44 14.94 -4.86 8.56
C GLN A 44 13.93 -5.11 7.43
N GLY A 45 12.94 -4.23 7.31
CA GLY A 45 11.76 -4.44 6.47
C GLY A 45 11.66 -3.48 5.29
N ALA A 46 10.48 -3.39 4.69
CA ALA A 46 10.20 -2.48 3.58
C ALA A 46 8.79 -1.89 3.66
N ARG A 47 8.61 -0.71 3.05
CA ARG A 47 7.30 -0.06 2.90
C ARG A 47 7.29 0.92 1.72
N LEU A 48 6.12 1.46 1.37
CA LEU A 48 6.02 2.62 0.50
C LEU A 48 6.00 3.91 1.32
N GLU A 49 6.67 4.94 0.81
CA GLU A 49 6.74 6.28 1.41
C GLU A 49 6.52 7.37 0.35
N ASP A 50 6.29 8.59 0.81
CA ASP A 50 6.29 9.79 -0.02
C ASP A 50 5.34 9.68 -1.23
N VAL A 51 4.11 9.19 -1.07
CA VAL A 51 3.14 9.28 -2.16
C VAL A 51 2.84 10.75 -2.38
N TYR A 52 3.12 11.27 -3.57
CA TYR A 52 3.10 12.70 -3.84
C TYR A 52 2.25 13.07 -5.06
N SER A 53 1.83 14.33 -5.11
CA SER A 53 1.05 14.90 -6.22
C SER A 53 1.75 16.13 -6.79
N GLY A 54 2.10 16.10 -8.07
CA GLY A 54 2.83 17.17 -8.75
C GLY A 54 4.35 17.03 -8.57
N ASP A 55 4.85 17.09 -7.34
CA ASP A 55 6.26 16.86 -7.02
C ASP A 55 6.45 16.35 -5.57
N ARG A 56 7.65 15.85 -5.25
CA ARG A 56 8.01 15.30 -3.93
C ARG A 56 7.93 16.31 -2.77
N SER A 57 7.68 17.60 -3.01
CA SER A 57 7.40 18.56 -1.93
C SER A 57 5.91 18.61 -1.52
N ASN A 58 5.04 17.95 -2.28
CA ASN A 58 3.61 17.83 -2.00
C ASN A 58 3.23 16.37 -1.74
N ILE A 59 3.71 15.85 -0.61
CA ILE A 59 3.37 14.51 -0.11
C ILE A 59 1.90 14.53 0.32
N VAL A 60 1.14 13.54 -0.15
CA VAL A 60 -0.26 13.31 0.21
C VAL A 60 -0.44 12.10 1.11
N VAL A 61 0.50 11.15 1.09
CA VAL A 61 0.60 10.03 2.02
C VAL A 61 2.06 9.83 2.37
N ASP A 62 2.40 10.01 3.65
CA ASP A 62 3.75 9.88 4.17
C ASP A 62 4.25 8.43 4.13
N ALA A 63 3.40 7.50 4.55
CA ALA A 63 3.73 6.08 4.60
C ALA A 63 2.52 5.20 4.30
N LEU A 64 2.80 4.03 3.71
CA LEU A 64 1.87 2.91 3.57
C LEU A 64 2.54 1.64 4.12
N ASP A 65 2.08 1.20 5.28
CA ASP A 65 2.58 0.03 5.99
C ASP A 65 1.66 -1.18 5.75
N THR A 66 2.26 -2.37 5.60
CA THR A 66 1.52 -3.64 5.64
C THR A 66 1.79 -4.32 6.98
N VAL A 67 0.75 -4.91 7.54
CA VAL A 67 0.76 -5.47 8.89
C VAL A 67 0.08 -6.85 8.87
N VAL A 68 0.64 -7.82 9.58
CA VAL A 68 0.18 -9.21 9.64
C VAL A 68 -0.22 -9.56 11.07
N TYR A 69 -1.40 -10.14 11.26
CA TYR A 69 -1.82 -10.73 12.51
C TYR A 69 -2.00 -12.24 12.36
N ASP A 70 -1.34 -13.02 13.21
CA ASP A 70 -1.29 -14.49 13.16
C ASP A 70 -2.30 -15.19 14.10
N GLY A 71 -3.32 -14.45 14.55
CA GLY A 71 -4.26 -14.92 15.58
C GLY A 71 -3.76 -14.71 17.02
N SER A 72 -2.55 -14.16 17.20
CA SER A 72 -2.00 -13.89 18.53
C SER A 72 -1.25 -12.57 18.62
N VAL A 73 -0.41 -12.25 17.64
CA VAL A 73 0.48 -11.09 17.65
C VAL A 73 0.41 -10.40 16.30
N THR A 74 0.40 -9.07 16.33
CA THR A 74 0.57 -8.26 15.12
C THR A 74 2.05 -8.01 14.85
N ARG A 75 2.45 -8.09 13.58
CA ARG A 75 3.79 -7.77 13.07
C ARG A 75 3.73 -6.80 11.89
N ASN A 76 4.54 -5.75 11.93
CA ASN A 76 4.65 -4.76 10.86
C ASN A 76 5.79 -5.15 9.91
N THR A 77 5.56 -5.04 8.60
CA THR A 77 6.53 -5.49 7.57
C THR A 77 7.78 -4.62 7.49
N ARG A 78 7.80 -3.44 8.10
CA ARG A 78 8.99 -2.60 8.21
C ARG A 78 9.77 -2.88 9.50
N ALA A 79 9.08 -2.92 10.64
CA ALA A 79 9.69 -2.97 11.95
C ALA A 79 10.05 -4.39 12.42
N ASP A 80 9.22 -5.38 12.10
CA ASP A 80 9.34 -6.74 12.64
C ASP A 80 9.86 -7.77 11.65
N ALA A 81 10.11 -7.35 10.41
CA ALA A 81 10.68 -8.21 9.38
C ALA A 81 12.05 -8.74 9.82
N SER A 82 12.38 -9.96 9.37
CA SER A 82 13.72 -10.53 9.52
C SER A 82 14.65 -10.26 8.33
N SER A 83 14.07 -9.82 7.21
CA SER A 83 14.79 -9.44 6.01
C SER A 83 13.84 -8.78 5.02
N SER A 84 14.38 -7.89 4.19
CA SER A 84 13.70 -7.32 3.05
C SER A 84 14.64 -7.12 1.86
N GLU A 85 14.06 -6.94 0.68
CA GLU A 85 14.74 -6.58 -0.56
C GLU A 85 13.84 -5.64 -1.37
N VAL A 86 14.39 -4.53 -1.86
CA VAL A 86 13.68 -3.59 -2.74
C VAL A 86 14.49 -3.35 -4.02
N ASN A 87 13.84 -3.45 -5.18
CA ASN A 87 14.50 -3.33 -6.48
C ASN A 87 13.52 -2.85 -7.58
N VAL A 88 14.08 -2.42 -8.71
CA VAL A 88 13.31 -2.18 -9.95
C VAL A 88 13.25 -3.45 -10.80
N THR A 89 12.10 -3.69 -11.44
CA THR A 89 11.92 -4.84 -12.34
C THR A 89 12.42 -4.53 -13.75
N THR A 90 12.14 -3.33 -14.27
CA THR A 90 12.57 -2.88 -15.60
C THR A 90 12.73 -1.36 -15.65
N SER A 91 13.59 -0.85 -16.53
CA SER A 91 13.79 0.58 -16.74
C SER A 91 12.72 1.26 -17.60
N TYR A 92 11.81 0.50 -18.22
CA TYR A 92 10.75 1.02 -19.11
C TYR A 92 9.41 1.23 -18.43
N VAL A 93 9.21 0.64 -17.25
CA VAL A 93 7.97 0.71 -16.47
C VAL A 93 8.31 1.41 -15.16
N ALA A 94 7.44 2.31 -14.70
CA ALA A 94 7.60 2.95 -13.39
C ALA A 94 7.17 1.99 -12.27
N GLU A 95 7.91 0.89 -12.11
CA GLU A 95 7.62 -0.19 -11.17
C GLU A 95 8.82 -0.54 -10.28
N ALA A 96 8.51 -0.93 -9.05
CA ALA A 96 9.45 -1.55 -8.11
C ALA A 96 8.77 -2.77 -7.49
N TYR A 97 9.58 -3.67 -6.96
CA TYR A 97 9.11 -4.74 -6.10
C TYR A 97 9.78 -4.65 -4.72
N MET A 98 9.06 -5.13 -3.72
CA MET A 98 9.51 -5.28 -2.34
C MET A 98 9.23 -6.71 -1.92
N SER A 99 10.23 -7.40 -1.38
CA SER A 99 10.07 -8.71 -0.78
C SER A 99 10.43 -8.60 0.69
N THR A 100 9.56 -9.07 1.59
CA THR A 100 9.76 -9.00 3.04
C THR A 100 9.43 -10.35 3.67
N THR A 101 10.30 -10.85 4.54
CA THR A 101 10.01 -12.04 5.36
C THR A 101 9.67 -11.60 6.77
N VAL A 102 8.48 -11.96 7.23
CA VAL A 102 7.96 -11.64 8.57
C VAL A 102 7.88 -12.90 9.42
N PRO A 103 8.60 -12.98 10.56
CA PRO A 103 8.50 -14.11 11.48
C PRO A 103 7.19 -14.07 12.26
N VAL A 104 6.45 -15.18 12.25
CA VAL A 104 5.20 -15.41 12.99
C VAL A 104 5.37 -16.58 13.97
N ALA A 105 4.37 -16.85 14.83
CA ALA A 105 4.53 -17.77 15.96
C ALA A 105 5.14 -19.14 15.62
N ASP A 106 4.72 -19.77 14.52
CA ASP A 106 5.15 -21.11 14.10
C ASP A 106 5.75 -21.16 12.69
N GLY A 107 6.26 -20.04 12.18
CA GLY A 107 6.85 -20.00 10.85
C GLY A 107 7.07 -18.60 10.30
N THR A 108 6.84 -18.42 9.01
CA THR A 108 7.07 -17.15 8.31
C THR A 108 5.91 -16.80 7.38
N VAL A 109 5.74 -15.49 7.18
CA VAL A 109 4.98 -14.94 6.07
C VAL A 109 5.98 -14.24 5.15
N ASP A 110 6.10 -14.72 3.93
CA ASP A 110 6.85 -14.06 2.87
C ASP A 110 5.88 -13.18 2.08
N LEU A 111 6.05 -11.86 2.21
CA LEU A 111 5.24 -10.86 1.53
C LEU A 111 6.00 -10.30 0.33
N TYR A 112 5.48 -10.55 -0.86
CA TYR A 112 5.95 -9.98 -2.11
C TYR A 112 4.97 -8.89 -2.55
N GLN A 113 5.48 -7.69 -2.82
CA GLN A 113 4.68 -6.55 -3.23
C GLN A 113 5.26 -5.92 -4.49
N MET A 114 4.42 -5.62 -5.47
CA MET A 114 4.79 -4.90 -6.67
C MET A 114 4.02 -3.59 -6.75
N VAL A 115 4.75 -2.48 -6.85
CA VAL A 115 4.18 -1.14 -6.94
C VAL A 115 4.35 -0.60 -8.36
N LEU A 116 3.33 0.11 -8.84
CA LEU A 116 3.28 0.72 -10.16
C LEU A 116 2.65 2.12 -10.05
N ALA A 117 3.32 3.14 -10.58
CA ALA A 117 2.64 4.40 -10.89
C ALA A 117 1.85 4.23 -12.19
N ALA A 118 0.56 4.58 -12.22
CA ALA A 118 -0.27 4.37 -13.40
C ALA A 118 0.10 5.34 -14.54
N GLU A 119 0.23 4.83 -15.77
CA GLU A 119 0.71 5.63 -16.92
C GLU A 119 -0.28 6.74 -17.32
N ASP A 120 -1.58 6.46 -17.24
CA ASP A 120 -2.64 7.24 -17.88
C ASP A 120 -3.51 8.04 -16.90
N ARG A 121 -3.23 7.96 -15.60
CA ARG A 121 -3.99 8.65 -14.54
C ARG A 121 -3.15 8.86 -13.26
N PRO A 122 -3.50 9.85 -12.41
CA PRO A 122 -2.81 10.07 -11.16
C PRO A 122 -3.23 9.05 -10.10
N ALA A 123 -2.64 7.86 -10.18
CA ALA A 123 -2.84 6.77 -9.24
C ALA A 123 -1.56 5.93 -9.05
N ILE A 124 -1.45 5.31 -7.88
CA ILE A 124 -0.50 4.24 -7.56
C ILE A 124 -1.29 2.95 -7.39
N LEU A 125 -0.76 1.84 -7.90
CA LEU A 125 -1.28 0.49 -7.69
C LEU A 125 -0.23 -0.35 -7.00
N LEU A 126 -0.63 -1.05 -5.94
CA LEU A 126 0.17 -2.03 -5.22
C LEU A 126 -0.50 -3.40 -5.32
N GLU A 127 0.18 -4.37 -5.92
CA GLU A 127 -0.18 -5.78 -5.81
C GLU A 127 0.61 -6.39 -4.67
N SER A 128 -0.06 -7.12 -3.78
CA SER A 128 0.56 -7.83 -2.66
C SER A 128 0.20 -9.30 -2.75
N GLU A 129 1.19 -10.16 -2.53
CA GLU A 129 1.06 -11.61 -2.44
C GLU A 129 1.80 -12.08 -1.19
N ALA A 130 1.06 -12.70 -0.27
CA ALA A 130 1.61 -13.33 0.91
C ALA A 130 1.67 -14.85 0.69
N THR A 131 2.83 -15.46 0.93
CA THR A 131 2.98 -16.91 1.10
C THR A 131 3.19 -17.20 2.58
N ILE A 132 2.41 -18.12 3.12
CA ILE A 132 2.34 -18.39 4.56
C ILE A 132 2.86 -19.81 4.81
N ASP A 133 4.02 -19.91 5.46
CA ASP A 133 4.58 -21.19 5.94
C ASP A 133 4.38 -21.27 7.46
N ALA A 134 3.12 -21.22 7.88
CA ALA A 134 2.70 -21.29 9.27
C ALA A 134 1.26 -21.82 9.33
N SER A 135 0.84 -22.31 10.51
CA SER A 135 -0.54 -22.76 10.71
C SER A 135 -1.37 -21.73 11.45
N GLY A 136 -2.64 -21.58 11.09
CA GLY A 136 -3.58 -20.72 11.79
C GLY A 136 -4.30 -19.77 10.85
N GLU A 137 -5.14 -18.92 11.41
CA GLU A 137 -5.84 -17.89 10.64
C GLU A 137 -5.01 -16.61 10.61
N PHE A 138 -4.94 -15.99 9.43
CA PHE A 138 -4.20 -14.74 9.23
C PHE A 138 -5.12 -13.60 8.81
N THR A 139 -4.85 -12.42 9.35
CA THR A 139 -5.43 -11.16 8.89
C THR A 139 -4.29 -10.24 8.45
N PHE A 140 -4.46 -9.61 7.30
CA PHE A 140 -3.55 -8.60 6.77
C PHE A 140 -4.22 -7.24 6.91
N TYR A 141 -3.42 -6.23 7.22
CA TYR A 141 -3.88 -4.86 7.32
C TYR A 141 -3.00 -3.95 6.49
N THR A 142 -3.60 -2.87 6.01
CA THR A 142 -2.89 -1.77 5.37
C THR A 142 -3.15 -0.51 6.18
N ILE A 143 -2.07 0.16 6.60
CA ILE A 143 -2.13 1.42 7.34
C ILE A 143 -1.49 2.51 6.48
N ALA A 144 -2.21 3.60 6.25
CA ALA A 144 -1.76 4.76 5.49
C ALA A 144 -1.76 6.00 6.39
N THR A 145 -0.78 6.90 6.18
CA THR A 145 -0.70 8.17 6.92
C THR A 145 -0.84 9.36 5.96
N PRO A 146 -2.08 9.84 5.71
CA PRO A 146 -2.28 11.03 4.88
C PRO A 146 -1.70 12.30 5.52
N THR A 147 -0.95 13.07 4.73
CA THR A 147 -0.31 14.34 5.13
C THR A 147 -0.62 15.47 4.14
N ILE A 148 -1.87 15.51 3.67
CA ILE A 148 -2.28 16.40 2.58
C ILE A 148 -2.17 17.86 3.03
N GLY A 149 -1.48 18.69 2.22
CA GLY A 149 -1.38 20.14 2.42
C GLY A 149 -0.40 20.60 3.51
N SER A 150 0.15 19.68 4.32
CA SER A 150 1.16 19.99 5.33
C SER A 150 1.95 18.75 5.75
N ASP A 151 3.24 18.91 6.02
CA ASP A 151 4.14 17.82 6.45
C ASP A 151 3.65 17.02 7.67
N ASP A 152 2.73 17.59 8.46
CA ASP A 152 2.20 16.97 9.67
C ASP A 152 0.73 16.53 9.57
N GLY A 153 0.12 16.66 8.38
CA GLY A 153 -1.25 16.25 8.11
C GLY A 153 -2.29 16.96 8.97
N ALA A 154 -2.00 18.16 9.48
CA ALA A 154 -2.95 18.90 10.30
C ALA A 154 -4.25 19.17 9.51
N ASP A 155 -5.39 19.06 10.20
CA ASP A 155 -6.71 19.35 9.64
C ASP A 155 -7.09 18.54 8.38
N ASN A 156 -6.52 17.34 8.19
CA ASN A 156 -7.00 16.40 7.20
C ASN A 156 -8.37 15.86 7.64
N GLU A 157 -9.30 15.70 6.70
CA GLU A 157 -10.60 15.05 6.90
C GLU A 157 -10.60 13.74 6.14
N ALA A 158 -11.12 12.67 6.74
CA ALA A 158 -11.30 11.41 6.04
C ALA A 158 -12.61 10.72 6.37
N TRP A 159 -13.15 9.97 5.41
CA TRP A 159 -14.37 9.19 5.55
C TRP A 159 -14.37 7.95 4.66
N LEU A 160 -15.15 6.96 5.07
CA LEU A 160 -15.54 5.81 4.28
C LEU A 160 -16.65 6.20 3.31
N THR A 161 -16.56 5.74 2.07
CA THR A 161 -17.60 5.84 1.04
C THR A 161 -17.67 4.54 0.23
N ASP A 162 -18.72 4.40 -0.57
CA ASP A 162 -18.90 3.27 -1.50
C ASP A 162 -18.82 3.77 -2.95
N HIS A 163 -18.15 2.99 -3.80
CA HIS A 163 -18.13 3.24 -5.25
C HIS A 163 -18.12 1.93 -6.03
N ASP A 164 -19.16 1.66 -6.81
CA ASP A 164 -19.29 0.43 -7.61
C ASP A 164 -19.09 -0.87 -6.78
N GLY A 165 -19.53 -0.84 -5.52
CA GLY A 165 -19.41 -1.91 -4.55
C GLY A 165 -18.04 -2.04 -3.90
N TYR A 166 -17.13 -1.09 -4.12
CA TYR A 166 -15.88 -0.97 -3.38
C TYR A 166 -16.09 -0.12 -2.14
N ASP A 167 -15.63 -0.61 -1.00
CA ASP A 167 -15.33 0.26 0.13
C ASP A 167 -14.11 1.11 -0.22
N VAL A 168 -14.22 2.42 -0.02
CA VAL A 168 -13.17 3.39 -0.33
C VAL A 168 -13.03 4.37 0.82
N ILE A 169 -11.80 4.56 1.31
CA ILE A 169 -11.53 5.64 2.26
C ILE A 169 -10.97 6.82 1.49
N VAL A 170 -11.60 7.98 1.65
CA VAL A 170 -11.18 9.24 1.06
C VAL A 170 -10.59 10.11 2.17
N ALA A 171 -9.45 10.72 1.92
CA ALA A 171 -8.89 11.79 2.74
C ALA A 171 -8.72 13.07 1.92
N THR A 172 -8.91 14.23 2.56
CA THR A 172 -8.80 15.54 1.88
C THR A 172 -8.26 16.64 2.78
N HIS A 173 -7.65 17.62 2.12
CA HIS A 173 -7.36 18.94 2.65
C HIS A 173 -7.37 19.97 1.50
N ASP A 174 -7.98 21.14 1.72
CA ASP A 174 -7.99 22.29 0.78
C ASP A 174 -8.29 21.95 -0.70
N GLY A 175 -9.17 20.99 -0.95
CA GLY A 175 -9.61 20.61 -2.30
C GLY A 175 -8.67 19.63 -3.03
N GLN A 176 -7.66 19.11 -2.34
CA GLN A 176 -6.87 17.95 -2.77
C GLN A 176 -7.40 16.70 -2.08
N TYR A 177 -7.54 15.61 -2.83
CA TYR A 177 -8.13 14.36 -2.37
C TYR A 177 -7.19 13.20 -2.68
N VAL A 178 -7.10 12.26 -1.74
CA VAL A 178 -6.53 10.92 -1.94
C VAL A 178 -7.57 9.88 -1.55
N ALA A 179 -7.66 8.79 -2.30
CA ALA A 179 -8.60 7.71 -2.04
C ALA A 179 -7.87 6.36 -2.02
N PHE A 180 -8.26 5.49 -1.10
CA PHE A 180 -7.72 4.15 -0.91
C PHE A 180 -8.82 3.12 -1.17
N ALA A 181 -8.57 2.19 -2.08
CA ALA A 181 -9.46 1.07 -2.38
C ALA A 181 -8.66 -0.24 -2.35
N GLN A 182 -9.28 -1.35 -1.94
CA GLN A 182 -8.67 -2.67 -2.01
C GLN A 182 -9.55 -3.69 -2.71
N ARG A 183 -8.92 -4.73 -3.26
CA ARG A 183 -9.60 -5.90 -3.79
C ARG A 183 -8.81 -7.17 -3.52
N GLN A 184 -9.46 -8.17 -2.95
CA GLN A 184 -8.94 -9.53 -2.86
C GLN A 184 -9.85 -10.44 -3.69
N ASP A 185 -9.33 -10.95 -4.80
CA ASP A 185 -10.10 -11.66 -5.83
C ASP A 185 -11.36 -10.88 -6.27
N TRP A 186 -12.54 -11.35 -5.85
CA TRP A 186 -13.85 -10.75 -6.16
C TRP A 186 -14.37 -9.85 -5.03
N ARG A 187 -13.73 -9.88 -3.87
CA ARG A 187 -14.12 -9.13 -2.68
C ARG A 187 -13.60 -7.70 -2.77
N LYS A 188 -14.50 -6.74 -2.59
CA LYS A 188 -14.26 -5.30 -2.72
C LYS A 188 -14.50 -4.51 -1.41
N GLU A 189 -14.96 -5.21 -0.38
CA GLU A 189 -15.27 -4.66 0.95
C GLU A 189 -14.11 -4.97 1.92
N PHE A 190 -13.84 -4.05 2.84
CA PHE A 190 -12.85 -4.25 3.90
C PHE A 190 -13.36 -5.22 4.97
N ASP A 191 -12.47 -5.91 5.67
CA ASP A 191 -12.74 -6.62 6.93
C ASP A 191 -12.59 -5.67 8.14
N GLY A 192 -13.29 -4.54 8.07
CA GLY A 192 -13.19 -3.46 9.05
C GLY A 192 -12.21 -2.36 8.62
N GLN A 193 -12.37 -1.20 9.26
CA GLN A 193 -11.61 -0.01 8.94
C GLN A 193 -11.57 0.99 10.09
N ARG A 194 -10.44 1.66 10.24
CA ARG A 194 -10.21 2.69 11.25
C ARG A 194 -9.66 3.95 10.61
N ILE A 195 -10.30 5.07 10.88
CA ILE A 195 -9.80 6.41 10.60
C ILE A 195 -9.43 7.01 11.96
N GLY A 196 -8.17 6.83 12.32
CA GLY A 196 -7.62 7.22 13.62
C GLY A 196 -7.20 8.67 13.68
N THR A 197 -6.92 9.16 14.88
CA THR A 197 -6.31 10.48 15.10
C THR A 197 -5.30 10.45 16.23
N VAL A 198 -4.28 11.31 16.15
CA VAL A 198 -3.25 11.44 17.21
C VAL A 198 -3.80 11.91 18.58
N ASP A 199 -4.95 12.61 18.58
CA ASP A 199 -5.62 13.06 19.79
C ASP A 199 -6.59 12.00 20.36
N GLY A 200 -6.84 10.95 19.58
CA GLY A 200 -7.64 9.79 19.94
C GLY A 200 -6.80 8.52 19.86
N GLU A 201 -7.45 7.45 19.43
CA GLU A 201 -6.78 6.19 19.12
C GLU A 201 -6.57 6.12 17.61
N THR A 202 -5.31 5.96 17.23
CA THR A 202 -4.84 5.87 15.84
C THR A 202 -5.18 4.51 15.24
N ALA A 203 -5.19 4.38 13.91
CA ALA A 203 -5.26 3.09 13.26
C ALA A 203 -4.03 2.24 13.59
N TRP A 204 -2.86 2.86 13.75
CA TRP A 204 -1.65 2.21 14.25
C TRP A 204 -1.84 1.63 15.66
N ASP A 205 -2.42 2.39 16.59
CA ASP A 205 -2.67 1.90 17.94
C ASP A 205 -3.63 0.71 17.94
N ASP A 206 -4.75 0.82 17.23
CA ASP A 206 -5.78 -0.22 17.09
C ASP A 206 -5.22 -1.50 16.43
N ILE A 207 -4.53 -1.36 15.31
CA ILE A 207 -4.11 -2.51 14.47
C ILE A 207 -2.76 -3.09 14.87
N TYR A 208 -1.81 -2.28 15.33
CA TYR A 208 -0.44 -2.74 15.59
C TYR A 208 -0.10 -2.81 17.07
N THR A 209 -0.46 -1.79 17.87
CA THR A 209 -0.08 -1.74 19.29
C THR A 209 -0.97 -2.61 20.16
N ASP A 210 -2.29 -2.48 20.02
CA ASP A 210 -3.29 -2.99 20.95
C ASP A 210 -4.24 -4.04 20.32
N ASN A 211 -3.95 -4.48 19.09
CA ASN A 211 -4.84 -5.35 18.31
C ASN A 211 -5.24 -6.63 19.05
N ASP A 212 -6.55 -6.86 19.07
CA ASP A 212 -7.17 -8.06 19.64
C ASP A 212 -7.70 -9.03 18.57
N GLY A 213 -7.36 -8.76 17.31
CA GLY A 213 -7.78 -9.50 16.12
C GLY A 213 -8.93 -8.83 15.36
N TRP A 214 -9.49 -7.74 15.87
CA TRP A 214 -10.54 -6.96 15.24
C TRP A 214 -10.16 -5.49 15.17
N ILE A 215 -10.68 -4.79 14.15
CA ILE A 215 -10.55 -3.33 14.06
C ILE A 215 -11.75 -2.69 14.75
N ASP A 216 -11.48 -1.80 15.70
CA ASP A 216 -12.50 -0.97 16.35
C ASP A 216 -13.00 0.11 15.41
N SER A 217 -13.90 -0.30 14.52
CA SER A 217 -14.17 0.44 13.29
C SER A 217 -14.92 1.76 13.49
N ASN A 218 -14.58 2.73 12.65
CA ASN A 218 -15.34 3.97 12.47
C ASN A 218 -15.41 4.35 10.98
N GLU A 219 -16.21 5.36 10.65
CA GLU A 219 -16.46 5.74 9.24
C GLU A 219 -15.90 7.12 8.88
N SER A 220 -15.45 7.91 9.85
CA SER A 220 -14.92 9.25 9.58
C SER A 220 -14.13 9.80 10.75
N ASN A 221 -13.13 10.63 10.46
CA ASN A 221 -12.44 11.42 11.47
C ASN A 221 -11.79 12.67 10.85
N ARG A 222 -11.28 13.57 11.70
CA ARG A 222 -10.58 14.79 11.29
C ARG A 222 -9.44 15.13 12.23
N GLY A 223 -8.35 15.61 11.68
CA GLY A 223 -7.18 16.09 12.41
C GLY A 223 -5.92 15.58 11.73
N ARG A 224 -4.91 15.22 12.52
CA ARG A 224 -3.81 14.39 12.03
C ARG A 224 -4.29 12.96 12.07
N ILE A 225 -4.56 12.41 10.89
CA ILE A 225 -5.20 11.11 10.72
C ILE A 225 -4.20 10.06 10.25
N ASP A 226 -4.51 8.82 10.60
CA ASP A 226 -4.04 7.63 9.91
C ASP A 226 -5.26 6.75 9.56
N VAL A 227 -5.11 5.92 8.55
CA VAL A 227 -6.17 5.10 7.98
C VAL A 227 -5.72 3.66 7.97
N GLY A 228 -6.47 2.77 8.62
CA GLY A 228 -6.25 1.33 8.63
C GLY A 228 -7.42 0.59 8.00
N VAL A 229 -7.14 -0.42 7.19
CA VAL A 229 -8.16 -1.34 6.64
C VAL A 229 -7.72 -2.79 6.82
N GLY A 230 -8.68 -3.68 7.07
CA GLY A 230 -8.45 -5.10 7.28
C GLY A 230 -8.78 -5.97 6.07
N LEU A 231 -8.08 -7.09 5.97
CA LEU A 231 -8.32 -8.18 5.02
C LEU A 231 -8.13 -9.51 5.75
N TYR A 232 -9.22 -10.19 6.08
CA TYR A 232 -9.21 -11.51 6.69
C TYR A 232 -8.88 -12.57 5.64
N GLY A 233 -7.72 -13.22 5.79
CA GLY A 233 -7.24 -14.29 4.92
C GLY A 233 -7.72 -15.69 5.36
N GLY A 234 -8.03 -15.88 6.64
CA GLY A 234 -8.36 -17.19 7.21
C GLY A 234 -7.15 -18.13 7.23
N ASP A 235 -7.42 -19.44 7.27
CA ASP A 235 -6.40 -20.50 7.23
C ASP A 235 -6.08 -20.85 5.77
N VAL A 236 -5.08 -20.18 5.22
CA VAL A 236 -4.64 -20.27 3.82
C VAL A 236 -3.12 -20.32 3.71
N ASP A 237 -2.61 -21.02 2.71
CA ASP A 237 -1.17 -21.07 2.40
C ASP A 237 -0.68 -19.83 1.62
N SER A 238 -1.61 -19.10 1.00
CA SER A 238 -1.31 -17.90 0.21
C SER A 238 -2.50 -16.95 0.10
N LEU A 239 -2.24 -15.66 0.03
CA LEU A 239 -3.26 -14.61 -0.15
C LEU A 239 -2.73 -13.52 -1.08
N SER A 240 -3.54 -13.08 -2.05
CA SER A 240 -3.21 -11.97 -2.94
C SER A 240 -4.28 -10.89 -2.94
N TRP A 241 -3.86 -9.62 -2.95
CA TRP A 241 -4.77 -8.48 -3.02
C TRP A 241 -4.13 -7.28 -3.72
N LEU A 242 -4.98 -6.37 -4.18
CA LEU A 242 -4.60 -5.10 -4.78
C LEU A 242 -4.98 -3.96 -3.83
N THR A 243 -4.12 -2.95 -3.74
CA THR A 243 -4.39 -1.65 -3.13
C THR A 243 -4.20 -0.55 -4.16
N GLY A 244 -5.23 0.26 -4.38
CA GLY A 244 -5.18 1.43 -5.25
C GLY A 244 -5.16 2.71 -4.42
N ILE A 245 -4.27 3.63 -4.78
CA ILE A 245 -4.19 4.98 -4.22
C ILE A 245 -4.46 5.97 -5.35
N GLY A 246 -5.63 6.58 -5.37
CA GLY A 246 -6.03 7.55 -6.39
C GLY A 246 -5.92 8.98 -5.87
N ILE A 247 -5.43 9.90 -6.70
CA ILE A 247 -5.29 11.31 -6.35
C ILE A 247 -6.20 12.15 -7.26
N GLY A 248 -6.82 13.20 -6.72
CA GLY A 248 -7.70 14.07 -7.50
C GLY A 248 -7.93 15.45 -6.91
N GLY A 249 -8.39 16.38 -7.75
CA GLY A 249 -8.90 17.70 -7.33
C GLY A 249 -10.36 17.69 -6.88
N SER A 250 -10.96 16.49 -6.78
CA SER A 250 -12.30 16.24 -6.24
C SER A 250 -12.34 14.80 -5.71
N GLU A 251 -13.27 14.53 -4.79
CA GLU A 251 -13.55 13.18 -4.28
C GLU A 251 -13.79 12.19 -5.43
N ASP A 252 -14.73 12.50 -6.33
CA ASP A 252 -15.05 11.65 -7.49
C ASP A 252 -13.82 11.28 -8.34
N ALA A 253 -12.88 12.22 -8.50
CA ALA A 253 -11.68 11.99 -9.31
C ALA A 253 -10.71 11.06 -8.57
N ALA A 254 -10.46 11.30 -7.28
CA ALA A 254 -9.60 10.45 -6.47
C ALA A 254 -10.16 9.01 -6.37
N VAL A 255 -11.45 8.87 -6.07
CA VAL A 255 -12.16 7.58 -5.98
C VAL A 255 -12.11 6.85 -7.32
N SER A 256 -12.46 7.53 -8.42
CA SER A 256 -12.42 6.92 -9.76
C SER A 256 -11.02 6.44 -10.12
N ASN A 257 -9.98 7.20 -9.78
CA ASN A 257 -8.59 6.82 -10.05
C ASN A 257 -8.17 5.59 -9.24
N ALA A 258 -8.48 5.54 -7.94
CA ALA A 258 -8.16 4.41 -7.06
C ALA A 258 -8.87 3.12 -7.50
N VAL A 259 -10.19 3.20 -7.73
CA VAL A 259 -10.99 2.05 -8.15
C VAL A 259 -10.58 1.57 -9.54
N SER A 260 -10.29 2.47 -10.49
CA SER A 260 -9.96 2.06 -11.87
C SER A 260 -8.67 1.24 -11.96
N VAL A 261 -7.64 1.57 -11.17
CA VAL A 261 -6.38 0.79 -11.17
C VAL A 261 -6.58 -0.57 -10.51
N VAL A 262 -7.33 -0.64 -9.41
CA VAL A 262 -7.66 -1.89 -8.73
C VAL A 262 -8.51 -2.78 -9.64
N ASP A 263 -9.51 -2.20 -10.31
CA ASP A 263 -10.42 -2.95 -11.17
C ASP A 263 -9.69 -3.55 -12.38
N SER A 264 -8.82 -2.74 -13.01
CA SER A 264 -7.99 -3.14 -14.15
C SER A 264 -6.98 -4.24 -13.81
N GLY A 265 -6.41 -4.21 -12.60
CA GLY A 265 -5.40 -5.16 -12.13
C GLY A 265 -3.99 -4.83 -12.61
N TYR A 266 -3.00 -5.42 -11.94
CA TYR A 266 -1.58 -5.06 -12.08
C TYR A 266 -1.06 -5.23 -13.52
N GLU A 267 -1.21 -6.41 -14.11
CA GLU A 267 -0.71 -6.67 -15.47
C GLU A 267 -1.35 -5.76 -16.52
N SER A 268 -2.66 -5.50 -16.43
CA SER A 268 -3.35 -4.60 -17.37
C SER A 268 -2.85 -3.16 -17.28
N GLU A 269 -2.56 -2.67 -16.07
CA GLU A 269 -1.99 -1.33 -15.86
C GLU A 269 -0.54 -1.27 -16.34
N ARG A 270 0.23 -2.34 -16.06
CA ARG A 270 1.63 -2.49 -16.48
C ARG A 270 1.79 -2.51 -17.99
N GLU A 271 0.92 -3.20 -18.72
CA GLU A 271 0.96 -3.32 -20.18
C GLU A 271 0.84 -1.97 -20.90
N LYS A 272 0.24 -0.96 -20.28
CA LYS A 272 0.09 0.38 -20.89
C LYS A 272 1.42 1.08 -21.15
N TYR A 273 2.43 0.81 -20.32
CA TYR A 273 3.80 1.30 -20.51
C TYR A 273 4.49 0.72 -21.75
N ILE A 274 3.99 -0.39 -22.30
CA ILE A 274 4.63 -1.08 -23.42
C ILE A 274 4.00 -0.56 -24.72
N PRO A 275 4.73 0.21 -25.55
CA PRO A 275 4.19 0.65 -26.83
C PRO A 275 3.94 -0.58 -27.71
N TRP A 276 2.72 -0.69 -28.26
CA TRP A 276 2.28 -1.75 -29.17
C TRP A 276 3.42 -2.22 -30.10
N SER A 277 3.82 -3.49 -29.97
CA SER A 277 4.80 -4.17 -30.85
C SER A 277 4.23 -4.48 -32.23
#